data_AF-A0A350C1J4-F1
#
_entry.id   AF-A0A350C1J4-F1
#
_cell.length_a   1.000
_cell.length_b   1.000
_cell.length_c   1.000
_cell.angle_alpha   90.00
_cell.angle_beta   90.00
_cell.angle_gamma   90.00
#
_symmetry.space_group_name_H-M   'P 1'
#
loop_
_entity.id
_entity.type
_entity.pdbx_description
1 polymer ?
#
loop_
_entity_poly.entity_id
_entity_poly.type
_entity_poly.pdbx_seq_one_letter_code
_entity_poly.pdbx_strand_id
1 'polypeptide(L)'
;TVNGREKIPCEVCIFAPGHSARDTFEMLSGKELIMQPKAFAFGVRIEHPQSMIDMSQYGRLSGEELGPAAYKLTGKASDGRGVYSFCMCPGGYVVNASSEEGRLAVNGMSYSGRDSANANSALIVTVSPEDYVGYAPQGTKESLTGIEFQRNLERAAFEKGRGRIPQQLYGDFMTGTVSSSYGEFASCTKGETSFADLNEILPEFACRDIGEGIRSFGRKIRGFDRADAILSGVESRSSSPVRIVRDENCVSSIDGFYPCGEGAGYAGGIVSAAMDGLRCAEAIIKRYRKLD
;
A
#
# COMPACT_ATOMS: atom_id res chain seq x y z
N THR A 1 -13.57 16.27 20.65
CA THR A 1 -12.53 17.26 20.94
C THR A 1 -11.41 17.03 19.95
N VAL A 2 -10.85 18.08 19.35
CA VAL A 2 -9.64 17.99 18.52
C VAL A 2 -8.45 17.83 19.46
N ASN A 3 -7.74 16.70 19.36
CA ASN A 3 -6.58 16.34 20.18
C ASN A 3 -6.79 16.48 21.70
N GLY A 4 -8.02 16.25 22.17
CA GLY A 4 -8.38 16.37 23.60
C GLY A 4 -8.41 17.80 24.16
N ARG A 5 -8.15 18.83 23.35
CA ARG A 5 -7.96 20.23 23.83
C ARG A 5 -9.10 21.16 23.47
N GLU A 6 -9.62 21.03 22.26
CA GLU A 6 -10.57 21.99 21.70
C GLU A 6 -11.88 21.32 21.30
N LYS A 7 -13.00 22.01 21.43
CA LYS A 7 -14.27 21.64 20.82
C LYS A 7 -14.60 22.67 19.76
N ILE A 8 -14.67 22.24 18.51
CA ILE A 8 -15.16 23.05 17.39
C ILE A 8 -16.59 22.57 17.12
N PRO A 9 -17.63 23.36 17.45
CA PRO A 9 -19.01 23.02 17.09
C PRO A 9 -19.15 22.96 15.57
N CYS A 10 -19.69 21.85 15.06
CA CYS A 10 -19.98 21.69 13.64
C CYS A 10 -21.27 20.90 13.45
N GLU A 11 -22.14 21.39 12.55
CA GLU A 11 -23.34 20.66 12.12
C GLU A 11 -23.06 19.79 10.90
N VAL A 12 -22.04 20.15 10.11
CA VAL A 12 -21.61 19.44 8.90
C VAL A 12 -20.10 19.24 8.95
N CYS A 13 -19.65 18.00 8.73
CA CYS A 13 -18.24 17.62 8.76
C CYS A 13 -17.92 16.69 7.58
N ILE A 14 -17.02 17.13 6.69
CA ILE A 14 -16.35 16.23 5.74
C ILE A 14 -15.19 15.56 6.46
N PHE A 15 -15.25 14.24 6.57
CA PHE A 15 -14.26 13.45 7.29
C PHE A 15 -13.32 12.73 6.32
N ALA A 16 -12.15 13.33 6.07
CA ALA A 16 -11.15 12.84 5.11
C ALA A 16 -9.76 12.60 5.75
N PRO A 17 -9.62 11.69 6.73
CA PRO A 17 -8.40 11.56 7.53
C PRO A 17 -7.25 10.79 6.83
N GLY A 18 -7.50 10.22 5.65
CA GLY A 18 -6.61 9.23 5.04
C GLY A 18 -6.67 7.86 5.74
N HIS A 19 -6.15 6.82 5.08
CA HIS A 19 -6.28 5.43 5.55
C HIS A 19 -5.26 5.03 6.63
N SER A 20 -4.32 5.92 6.97
CA SER A 20 -3.34 5.68 8.04
C SER A 20 -3.78 6.24 9.40
N ALA A 21 -4.94 6.89 9.49
CA ALA A 21 -5.48 7.45 10.74
C ALA A 21 -6.09 6.38 11.67
N ARG A 22 -5.26 5.39 12.05
CA ARG A 22 -5.69 4.17 12.76
C ARG A 22 -6.25 4.45 14.14
N ASP A 23 -5.61 5.34 14.90
CA ASP A 23 -6.11 5.84 16.19
C ASP A 23 -7.51 6.46 16.08
N THR A 24 -7.75 7.16 14.98
CA THR A 24 -9.04 7.79 14.69
C THR A 24 -10.06 6.71 14.35
N PHE A 25 -9.72 5.69 13.57
CA PHE A 25 -10.61 4.56 13.31
C PHE A 25 -10.96 3.77 14.59
N GLU A 26 -10.01 3.57 15.49
CA GLU A 26 -10.27 2.97 16.81
C GLU A 26 -11.28 3.80 17.60
N MET A 27 -11.06 5.12 17.68
CA MET A 27 -11.97 6.04 18.36
C MET A 27 -13.37 5.99 17.75
N LEU A 28 -13.49 6.00 16.43
CA LEU A 28 -14.77 5.95 15.71
C LEU A 28 -15.47 4.60 15.86
N SER A 29 -14.72 3.50 15.98
CA SER A 29 -15.32 2.17 16.18
C SER A 29 -16.16 2.08 17.45
N GLY A 30 -15.88 2.94 18.45
CA GLY A 30 -16.63 3.07 19.70
C GLY A 30 -17.83 4.01 19.62
N LYS A 31 -18.17 4.53 18.44
CA LYS A 31 -19.29 5.45 18.18
C LYS A 31 -20.37 4.75 17.35
N GLU A 32 -21.47 5.46 17.10
CA GLU A 32 -22.63 4.99 16.33
C GLU A 32 -22.40 4.98 14.80
N LEU A 33 -21.14 5.14 14.35
CA LEU A 33 -20.78 5.03 12.95
C LEU A 33 -20.74 3.57 12.51
N ILE A 34 -21.41 3.27 11.39
CA ILE A 34 -21.33 1.97 10.76
C ILE A 34 -19.99 1.87 10.02
N MET A 35 -19.13 0.98 10.50
CA MET A 35 -17.82 0.67 9.89
C MET A 35 -17.76 -0.81 9.51
N GLN A 36 -17.20 -1.10 8.34
CA GLN A 36 -17.08 -2.47 7.83
C GLN A 36 -15.63 -2.79 7.47
N PRO A 37 -15.18 -4.04 7.65
CA PRO A 37 -13.90 -4.48 7.09
C PRO A 37 -13.95 -4.38 5.57
N LYS A 38 -12.84 -4.03 4.94
CA LYS A 38 -12.75 -3.86 3.48
C LYS A 38 -11.55 -4.60 2.94
N ALA A 39 -11.77 -5.34 1.86
CA ALA A 39 -10.68 -5.92 1.08
C ALA A 39 -9.66 -4.85 0.64
N PHE A 40 -8.39 -5.23 0.69
CA PHE A 40 -7.26 -4.39 0.27
C PHE A 40 -6.17 -5.27 -0.31
N ALA A 41 -5.02 -4.69 -0.64
CA ALA A 41 -3.88 -5.45 -1.12
C ALA A 41 -2.60 -5.11 -0.35
N PHE A 42 -1.71 -6.07 -0.21
CA PHE A 42 -0.43 -5.88 0.46
C PHE A 42 0.66 -6.71 -0.20
N GLY A 43 1.91 -6.41 0.10
CA GLY A 43 3.04 -7.20 -0.38
C GLY A 43 4.35 -6.49 -0.11
N VAL A 44 5.22 -6.43 -1.12
CA VAL A 44 6.59 -5.89 -0.99
C VAL A 44 6.88 -4.90 -2.11
N ARG A 45 7.91 -4.08 -1.97
CA ARG A 45 8.48 -3.34 -3.10
C ARG A 45 9.49 -4.23 -3.82
N ILE A 46 9.50 -4.19 -5.15
CA ILE A 46 10.54 -4.80 -5.97
C ILE A 46 11.33 -3.71 -6.70
N GLU A 47 12.65 -3.86 -6.80
CA GLU A 47 13.53 -3.00 -7.59
C GLU A 47 14.24 -3.78 -8.70
N HIS A 48 14.40 -3.12 -9.84
CA HIS A 48 15.23 -3.56 -10.98
C HIS A 48 15.99 -2.36 -11.54
N PRO A 49 17.13 -2.54 -12.23
CA PRO A 49 17.77 -1.45 -12.96
C PRO A 49 16.78 -0.79 -13.93
N GLN A 50 16.67 0.53 -13.91
CA GLN A 50 15.78 1.27 -14.81
C GLN A 50 16.11 0.99 -16.28
N SER A 51 17.40 0.86 -16.61
CA SER A 51 17.88 0.53 -17.96
C SER A 51 17.38 -0.83 -18.47
N MET A 52 17.11 -1.79 -17.58
CA MET A 52 16.53 -3.08 -17.93
C MET A 52 15.06 -2.92 -18.35
N ILE A 53 14.32 -2.08 -17.63
CA ILE A 53 12.93 -1.76 -17.97
C ILE A 53 12.88 -0.96 -19.27
N ASP A 54 13.75 0.04 -19.44
CA ASP A 54 13.88 0.82 -20.68
C ASP A 54 14.17 -0.09 -21.87
N MET A 55 15.12 -1.03 -21.74
CA MET A 55 15.43 -2.01 -22.79
C MET A 55 14.21 -2.88 -23.13
N SER A 56 13.46 -3.33 -22.11
CA SER A 56 12.27 -4.16 -22.30
C SER A 56 11.13 -3.41 -23.00
N GLN A 57 10.87 -2.16 -22.62
CA GLN A 57 9.74 -1.38 -23.13
C GLN A 57 10.04 -0.65 -24.44
N TYR A 58 11.27 -0.15 -24.60
CA TYR A 58 11.66 0.71 -25.71
C TYR A 58 12.70 0.09 -26.64
N GLY A 59 13.33 -1.04 -26.28
CA GLY A 59 14.42 -1.63 -27.07
C GLY A 59 15.74 -0.85 -27.02
N ARG A 60 15.87 0.10 -26.09
CA ARG A 60 17.05 0.96 -25.88
C ARG A 60 17.30 1.18 -24.40
N LEU A 61 18.55 1.47 -24.04
CA LEU A 61 18.99 1.57 -22.63
C LEU A 61 18.53 2.86 -21.91
N SER A 62 18.05 3.85 -22.65
CA SER A 62 17.53 5.10 -22.11
C SER A 62 16.29 5.56 -22.87
N GLY A 63 15.30 6.06 -22.13
CA GLY A 63 14.14 6.75 -22.68
C GLY A 63 14.35 8.27 -22.83
N GLU A 64 15.47 8.77 -23.36
CA GLU A 64 15.78 10.23 -23.38
C GLU A 64 14.60 11.12 -23.83
N GLU A 65 13.91 10.73 -24.90
CA GLU A 65 12.78 11.49 -25.45
C GLU A 65 11.42 11.18 -24.78
N LEU A 66 11.29 10.01 -24.14
CA LEU A 66 10.03 9.49 -23.60
C LEU A 66 9.97 9.53 -22.06
N GLY A 67 11.09 9.86 -21.42
CA GLY A 67 11.35 9.59 -20.02
C GLY A 67 11.59 8.10 -19.71
N PRO A 68 12.01 7.79 -18.47
CA PRO A 68 12.23 6.42 -18.02
C PRO A 68 10.97 5.57 -18.14
N ALA A 69 11.14 4.34 -18.61
CA ALA A 69 10.05 3.44 -18.91
C ALA A 69 9.26 3.02 -17.68
N ALA A 70 7.96 2.86 -17.92
CA ALA A 70 6.96 2.44 -16.96
C ALA A 70 6.46 1.03 -17.29
N TYR A 71 5.93 0.31 -16.30
CA TYR A 71 5.21 -0.94 -16.54
C TYR A 71 3.95 -1.06 -15.69
N LYS A 72 3.04 -1.93 -16.15
CA LYS A 72 1.89 -2.41 -15.38
C LYS A 72 1.73 -3.91 -15.64
N LEU A 73 1.87 -4.69 -14.59
CA LEU A 73 1.86 -6.15 -14.62
C LEU A 73 0.71 -6.67 -13.78
N THR A 74 0.01 -7.66 -14.31
CA THR A 74 -1.01 -8.43 -13.61
C THR A 74 -0.82 -9.91 -13.90
N GLY A 75 -1.10 -10.74 -12.92
CA GLY A 75 -0.96 -12.19 -12.96
C GLY A 75 -1.89 -12.85 -11.97
N LYS A 76 -1.94 -14.17 -12.02
CA LYS A 76 -2.62 -14.99 -11.04
C LYS A 76 -1.64 -16.02 -10.51
N ALA A 77 -1.67 -16.24 -9.21
CA ALA A 77 -1.01 -17.36 -8.57
C ALA A 77 -1.78 -18.67 -8.87
N SER A 78 -1.18 -19.79 -8.50
CA SER A 78 -1.67 -21.15 -8.69
C SER A 78 -3.00 -21.42 -7.97
N ASP A 79 -3.28 -20.69 -6.88
CA ASP A 79 -4.55 -20.72 -6.16
C ASP A 79 -5.62 -19.79 -6.77
N GLY A 80 -5.28 -19.06 -7.83
CA GLY A 80 -6.16 -18.12 -8.53
C GLY A 80 -6.11 -16.68 -7.99
N ARG A 81 -5.39 -16.40 -6.90
CA ARG A 81 -5.28 -15.05 -6.32
C ARG A 81 -4.56 -14.12 -7.29
N GLY A 82 -5.07 -12.89 -7.41
CA GLY A 82 -4.47 -11.86 -8.25
C GLY A 82 -3.20 -11.28 -7.63
N VAL A 83 -2.12 -11.27 -8.41
CA VAL A 83 -0.84 -10.62 -8.09
C VAL A 83 -0.61 -9.53 -9.12
N TYR A 84 -0.26 -8.31 -8.71
CA TYR A 84 -0.08 -7.21 -9.65
C TYR A 84 0.89 -6.16 -9.15
N SER A 85 1.46 -5.41 -10.10
CA SER A 85 2.28 -4.23 -9.81
C SER A 85 1.40 -3.03 -9.49
N PHE A 86 1.75 -2.29 -8.45
CA PHE A 86 1.06 -1.08 -8.01
C PHE A 86 2.06 0.05 -7.71
N CYS A 87 1.62 1.30 -7.88
CA CYS A 87 2.43 2.49 -7.63
C CYS A 87 3.85 2.36 -8.22
N MET A 88 3.92 2.01 -9.52
CA MET A 88 5.21 1.86 -10.21
C MET A 88 5.85 3.24 -10.39
N CYS A 89 7.12 3.34 -10.01
CA CYS A 89 7.93 4.54 -9.90
C CYS A 89 9.18 4.39 -10.79
N PRO A 90 9.15 4.90 -12.04
CA PRO A 90 10.33 4.93 -12.91
C PRO A 90 11.42 5.81 -12.31
N GLY A 91 12.67 5.34 -12.35
CA GLY A 91 13.85 6.01 -11.81
C GLY A 91 13.61 6.58 -10.42
N GLY A 92 12.99 5.75 -9.58
CA GLY A 92 12.42 6.13 -8.29
C GLY A 92 13.19 5.58 -7.12
N TYR A 93 12.61 5.74 -5.93
CA TYR A 93 13.14 5.20 -4.69
C TYR A 93 12.07 4.43 -3.95
N VAL A 94 12.47 3.34 -3.29
CA VAL A 94 11.71 2.79 -2.17
C VAL A 94 11.90 3.73 -0.98
N VAL A 95 10.84 4.02 -0.23
CA VAL A 95 10.89 4.95 0.91
C VAL A 95 10.31 4.33 2.16
N ASN A 96 10.85 4.71 3.31
CA ASN A 96 10.19 4.43 4.59
C ASN A 96 8.90 5.26 4.69
N ALA A 97 7.76 4.58 4.83
CA ALA A 97 6.41 5.18 4.91
C ALA A 97 5.75 4.94 6.28
N SER A 98 6.55 4.64 7.30
CA SER A 98 6.08 4.32 8.65
C SER A 98 5.51 5.56 9.34
N SER A 99 4.40 5.39 10.06
CA SER A 99 3.73 6.47 10.79
C SER A 99 3.38 6.10 12.24
N GLU A 100 3.83 4.93 12.70
CA GLU A 100 3.59 4.42 14.05
C GLU A 100 4.93 3.90 14.60
N GLU A 101 5.20 4.14 15.88
CA GLU A 101 6.41 3.63 16.54
C GLU A 101 6.39 2.09 16.58
N GLY A 102 7.58 1.48 16.48
CA GLY A 102 7.75 0.03 16.48
C GLY A 102 7.15 -0.68 15.26
N ARG A 103 6.89 0.05 14.18
CA ARG A 103 6.28 -0.46 12.95
C ARG A 103 7.02 0.04 11.73
N LEU A 104 7.12 -0.81 10.71
CA LEU A 104 7.82 -0.51 9.47
C LEU A 104 6.93 -0.79 8.25
N ALA A 105 6.66 0.26 7.48
CA ALA A 105 6.00 0.20 6.18
C ALA A 105 6.88 0.85 5.11
N VAL A 106 6.76 0.38 3.87
CA VAL A 106 7.40 1.02 2.71
C VAL A 106 6.37 1.55 1.71
N ASN A 107 6.82 2.48 0.88
CA ASN A 107 6.14 2.94 -0.33
C ASN A 107 7.19 3.26 -1.41
N GLY A 108 6.76 3.85 -2.52
CA GLY A 108 7.62 4.31 -3.60
C GLY A 108 7.38 5.76 -3.93
N MET A 109 8.43 6.42 -4.41
CA MET A 109 8.35 7.77 -4.97
C MET A 109 9.30 7.89 -6.16
N SER A 110 9.09 8.91 -6.99
CA SER A 110 10.12 9.41 -7.90
C SER A 110 10.19 10.92 -7.77
N TYR A 111 11.39 11.49 -7.86
CA TYR A 111 11.51 12.93 -8.13
C TYR A 111 11.02 13.24 -9.54
N SER A 112 10.78 14.52 -9.83
CA SER A 112 10.36 14.95 -11.17
C SER A 112 11.33 14.49 -12.27
N GLY A 113 12.63 14.44 -11.97
CA GLY A 113 13.66 13.99 -12.92
C GLY A 113 13.62 12.49 -13.23
N ARG A 114 13.06 11.66 -12.32
CA ARG A 114 13.00 10.19 -12.45
C ARG A 114 14.36 9.59 -12.82
N ASP A 115 15.42 10.05 -12.17
CA ASP A 115 16.81 9.85 -12.56
C ASP A 115 17.60 8.93 -11.60
N SER A 116 16.90 8.19 -10.73
CA SER A 116 17.54 7.12 -9.97
C SER A 116 17.90 5.93 -10.89
N ALA A 117 18.84 5.11 -10.42
CA ALA A 117 19.29 3.93 -11.18
C ALA A 117 18.22 2.82 -11.29
N ASN A 118 17.20 2.83 -10.43
CA ASN A 118 16.24 1.72 -10.32
C ASN A 118 14.81 2.12 -10.65
N ALA A 119 14.11 1.25 -11.38
CA ALA A 119 12.66 1.21 -11.36
C ALA A 119 12.19 0.47 -10.11
N ASN A 120 11.10 0.91 -9.49
CA ASN A 120 10.46 0.11 -8.45
C ASN A 120 8.93 0.11 -8.56
N SER A 121 8.30 -0.94 -8.02
CA SER A 121 6.85 -0.99 -7.85
C SER A 121 6.51 -1.84 -6.64
N ALA A 122 5.35 -1.61 -6.04
CA ALA A 122 4.79 -2.60 -5.12
C ALA A 122 4.34 -3.83 -5.93
N LEU A 123 4.68 -5.03 -5.47
CA LEU A 123 4.07 -6.28 -5.91
C LEU A 123 3.14 -6.77 -4.81
N ILE A 124 1.85 -6.71 -5.09
CA ILE A 124 0.82 -6.88 -4.08
C ILE A 124 -0.19 -7.96 -4.45
N VAL A 125 -0.71 -8.60 -3.41
CA VAL A 125 -1.78 -9.59 -3.45
C VAL A 125 -3.02 -9.03 -2.78
N THR A 126 -4.18 -9.26 -3.38
CA THR A 126 -5.46 -8.86 -2.78
C THR A 126 -5.83 -9.82 -1.66
N VAL A 127 -6.32 -9.28 -0.55
CA VAL A 127 -6.92 -10.01 0.57
C VAL A 127 -8.32 -9.52 0.88
N SER A 128 -9.20 -10.45 1.22
CA SER A 128 -10.54 -10.19 1.73
C SER A 128 -10.57 -10.30 3.26
N PRO A 129 -11.65 -9.81 3.93
CA PRO A 129 -11.82 -9.95 5.37
C PRO A 129 -11.58 -11.36 5.92
N GLU A 130 -11.98 -12.38 5.17
CA GLU A 130 -11.83 -13.78 5.55
C GLU A 130 -10.36 -14.22 5.57
N ASP A 131 -9.51 -13.63 4.71
CA ASP A 131 -8.08 -13.94 4.66
C ASP A 131 -7.33 -13.39 5.88
N TYR A 132 -7.75 -12.24 6.42
CA TYR A 132 -6.99 -11.54 7.46
C TYR A 132 -7.62 -11.56 8.86
N VAL A 133 -8.90 -11.91 9.00
CA VAL A 133 -9.60 -11.91 10.30
C VAL A 133 -8.89 -12.79 11.35
N GLY A 134 -8.31 -13.92 10.93
CA GLY A 134 -7.60 -14.85 11.81
C GLY A 134 -6.28 -14.31 12.37
N TYR A 135 -5.75 -13.21 11.81
CA TYR A 135 -4.52 -12.58 12.31
C TYR A 135 -4.80 -11.52 13.38
N ALA A 136 -6.05 -11.10 13.56
CA ALA A 136 -6.40 -10.09 14.55
C ALA A 136 -6.48 -10.72 15.96
N PRO A 137 -6.06 -10.01 17.02
CA PRO A 137 -6.24 -10.47 18.40
C PRO A 137 -7.70 -10.78 18.73
N GLN A 138 -7.93 -11.76 19.61
CA GLN A 138 -9.28 -12.11 20.06
C GLN A 138 -9.98 -10.88 20.68
N GLY A 139 -11.23 -10.65 20.29
CA GLY A 139 -12.00 -9.49 20.75
C GLY A 139 -11.80 -8.21 19.93
N THR A 140 -10.94 -8.23 18.90
CA THR A 140 -10.86 -7.14 17.93
C THR A 140 -12.20 -6.96 17.24
N LYS A 141 -12.69 -5.72 17.17
CA LYS A 141 -13.90 -5.40 16.40
C LYS A 141 -13.67 -5.75 14.94
N GLU A 142 -14.66 -6.39 14.32
CA GLU A 142 -14.58 -6.86 12.93
C GLU A 142 -14.09 -5.78 11.96
N SER A 143 -14.60 -4.55 12.10
CA SER A 143 -14.21 -3.39 11.28
C SER A 143 -12.75 -2.95 11.41
N LEU A 144 -12.03 -3.40 12.45
CA LEU A 144 -10.63 -3.05 12.71
C LEU A 144 -9.66 -4.21 12.41
N THR A 145 -10.15 -5.40 12.07
CA THR A 145 -9.32 -6.59 11.84
C THR A 145 -8.27 -6.39 10.75
N GLY A 146 -8.60 -5.65 9.68
CA GLY A 146 -7.64 -5.33 8.62
C GLY A 146 -6.55 -4.35 9.06
N ILE A 147 -6.83 -3.44 10.01
CA ILE A 147 -5.82 -2.56 10.62
C ILE A 147 -4.84 -3.39 11.44
N GLU A 148 -5.35 -4.32 12.24
CA GLU A 148 -4.50 -5.21 13.05
C GLU A 148 -3.63 -6.11 12.17
N PHE A 149 -4.17 -6.63 11.08
CA PHE A 149 -3.38 -7.39 10.11
C PHE A 149 -2.24 -6.54 9.53
N GLN A 150 -2.50 -5.29 9.12
CA GLN A 150 -1.44 -4.38 8.67
C GLN A 150 -0.39 -4.12 9.77
N ARG A 151 -0.83 -3.88 11.00
CA ARG A 151 0.08 -3.64 12.14
C ARG A 151 0.94 -4.84 12.47
N ASN A 152 0.42 -6.05 12.32
CA ASN A 152 1.18 -7.28 12.53
C ASN A 152 2.30 -7.42 11.51
N LEU A 153 2.00 -7.19 10.22
CA LEU A 153 3.02 -7.20 9.17
C LEU A 153 4.09 -6.12 9.40
N GLU A 154 3.66 -4.89 9.73
CA GLU A 154 4.58 -3.78 9.96
C GLU A 154 5.44 -3.98 11.21
N ARG A 155 4.91 -4.61 12.26
CA ARG A 155 5.65 -4.95 13.47
C ARG A 155 6.68 -6.05 13.18
N ALA A 156 6.28 -7.11 12.49
CA ALA A 156 7.19 -8.17 12.06
C ALA A 156 8.32 -7.61 11.19
N ALA A 157 8.01 -6.69 10.27
CA ALA A 157 9.01 -6.01 9.45
C ALA A 157 9.98 -5.16 10.28
N PHE A 158 9.47 -4.42 11.26
CA PHE A 158 10.28 -3.63 12.19
C PHE A 158 11.21 -4.51 13.02
N GLU A 159 10.69 -5.61 13.58
CA GLU A 159 11.45 -6.55 14.42
C GLU A 159 12.54 -7.27 13.62
N LYS A 160 12.20 -7.83 12.45
CA LYS A 160 13.14 -8.54 11.57
C LYS A 160 14.21 -7.60 11.00
N GLY A 161 13.82 -6.38 10.65
CA GLY A 161 14.73 -5.34 10.18
C GLY A 161 15.47 -4.60 11.31
N ARG A 162 15.16 -4.87 12.58
CA ARG A 162 15.69 -4.13 13.75
C ARG A 162 15.55 -2.61 13.60
N GLY A 163 14.39 -2.17 13.11
CA GLY A 163 14.07 -0.77 12.80
C GLY A 163 14.51 -0.28 11.42
N ARG A 164 15.25 -1.08 10.66
CA ARG A 164 15.67 -0.79 9.27
C ARG A 164 14.77 -1.52 8.27
N ILE A 165 14.71 -1.04 7.03
CA ILE A 165 13.90 -1.67 5.98
C ILE A 165 14.49 -3.05 5.66
N PRO A 166 13.75 -4.16 5.91
CA PRO A 166 14.22 -5.49 5.57
C PRO A 166 14.24 -5.66 4.06
N GLN A 167 15.35 -6.18 3.54
CA GLN A 167 15.52 -6.46 2.11
C GLN A 167 15.97 -7.90 1.88
N GLN A 168 15.63 -8.43 0.72
CA GLN A 168 16.00 -9.78 0.31
C GLN A 168 16.06 -9.84 -1.22
N LEU A 169 17.04 -10.54 -1.76
CA LEU A 169 17.08 -10.82 -3.20
C LEU A 169 16.01 -11.85 -3.56
N TYR A 170 15.40 -11.73 -4.73
CA TYR A 170 14.33 -12.62 -5.19
C TYR A 170 14.74 -14.09 -5.18
N GLY A 171 15.97 -14.40 -5.58
CA GLY A 171 16.51 -15.77 -5.54
C GLY A 171 16.52 -16.35 -4.14
N ASP A 172 16.97 -15.56 -3.15
CA ASP A 172 17.04 -15.98 -1.76
C ASP A 172 15.65 -16.03 -1.09
N PHE A 173 14.74 -15.14 -1.51
CA PHE A 173 13.34 -15.16 -1.10
C PHE A 173 12.65 -16.47 -1.49
N MET A 174 12.94 -17.00 -2.68
CA MET A 174 12.39 -18.28 -3.14
C MET A 174 12.90 -19.49 -2.35
N THR A 175 14.02 -19.35 -1.62
CA THR A 175 14.62 -20.42 -0.80
C THR A 175 14.55 -20.14 0.70
N GLY A 176 13.89 -19.07 1.14
CA GLY A 176 13.81 -18.69 2.55
C GLY A 176 15.18 -18.42 3.17
N THR A 177 16.11 -17.84 2.40
CA THR A 177 17.49 -17.59 2.83
C THR A 177 17.71 -16.09 3.01
N VAL A 178 18.43 -15.67 4.05
CA VAL A 178 18.80 -14.26 4.21
C VAL A 178 19.92 -13.91 3.23
N SER A 179 19.71 -12.87 2.42
CA SER A 179 20.74 -12.38 1.49
C SER A 179 21.99 -11.88 2.23
N SER A 180 23.16 -12.09 1.64
CA SER A 180 24.45 -11.68 2.22
C SER A 180 25.01 -10.39 1.61
N SER A 181 24.62 -10.10 0.37
CA SER A 181 25.04 -8.92 -0.40
C SER A 181 24.05 -8.67 -1.55
N TYR A 182 24.09 -7.49 -2.14
CA TYR A 182 23.38 -7.24 -3.40
C TYR A 182 24.09 -7.91 -4.58
N GLY A 183 23.38 -8.15 -5.68
CA GLY A 183 23.94 -8.67 -6.93
C GLY A 183 24.55 -7.58 -7.80
N GLU A 184 24.12 -7.50 -9.06
CA GLU A 184 24.74 -6.61 -10.05
C GLU A 184 24.39 -5.13 -9.87
N PHE A 185 23.40 -4.80 -9.03
CA PHE A 185 22.97 -3.43 -8.78
C PHE A 185 22.61 -3.21 -7.30
N ALA A 186 22.78 -1.98 -6.84
CA ALA A 186 22.47 -1.59 -5.47
C ALA A 186 21.01 -1.13 -5.33
N SER A 187 20.49 -1.19 -4.10
CA SER A 187 19.17 -0.64 -3.80
C SER A 187 19.16 0.89 -3.88
N CYS A 188 18.08 1.43 -4.44
CA CYS A 188 17.73 2.85 -4.41
C CYS A 188 16.67 3.09 -3.33
N THR A 189 17.04 2.91 -2.07
CA THR A 189 16.14 3.11 -0.92
C THR A 189 16.47 4.41 -0.16
N LYS A 190 15.43 5.15 0.25
CA LYS A 190 15.54 6.25 1.22
C LYS A 190 15.20 5.75 2.61
N GLY A 191 16.24 5.50 3.39
CA GLY A 191 16.17 4.95 4.74
C GLY A 191 17.29 3.94 4.97
N GLU A 192 17.52 3.57 6.23
CA GLU A 192 18.43 2.47 6.53
C GLU A 192 17.81 1.14 6.10
N THR A 193 18.65 0.24 5.57
CA THR A 193 18.26 -1.11 5.14
C THR A 193 19.02 -2.17 5.93
N SER A 194 18.48 -3.39 5.94
CA SER A 194 19.17 -4.58 6.44
C SER A 194 18.67 -5.80 5.68
N PHE A 195 19.52 -6.79 5.45
CA PHE A 195 19.06 -8.07 4.94
C PHE A 195 18.29 -8.85 6.01
N ALA A 196 17.12 -9.37 5.64
CA ALA A 196 16.28 -10.23 6.49
C ALA A 196 15.42 -11.15 5.60
N ASP A 197 14.91 -12.24 6.17
CA ASP A 197 14.02 -13.14 5.43
C ASP A 197 12.58 -12.60 5.45
N LEU A 198 12.08 -12.19 4.28
CA LEU A 198 10.72 -11.67 4.14
C LEU A 198 9.66 -12.76 4.32
N ASN A 199 10.04 -14.05 4.20
CA ASN A 199 9.15 -15.17 4.48
C ASN A 199 8.78 -15.28 5.97
N GLU A 200 9.57 -14.69 6.87
CA GLU A 200 9.25 -14.61 8.30
C GLU A 200 8.37 -13.40 8.66
N ILE A 201 8.04 -12.56 7.67
CA ILE A 201 7.23 -11.34 7.84
C ILE A 201 5.84 -11.53 7.21
N LEU A 202 5.81 -12.08 5.99
CA LEU A 202 4.60 -12.24 5.20
C LEU A 202 3.93 -13.59 5.48
N PRO A 203 2.59 -13.69 5.34
CA PRO A 203 1.91 -14.97 5.33
C PRO A 203 2.42 -15.87 4.21
N GLU A 204 2.46 -17.18 4.46
CA GLU A 204 2.93 -18.19 3.50
C GLU A 204 2.26 -18.07 2.12
N PHE A 205 0.94 -17.85 2.10
CA PHE A 205 0.20 -17.68 0.84
C PHE A 205 0.72 -16.47 0.04
N ALA A 206 1.02 -15.35 0.71
CA ALA A 206 1.52 -14.16 0.05
C ALA A 206 2.94 -14.36 -0.46
N CYS A 207 3.79 -15.08 0.28
CA CYS A 207 5.13 -15.42 -0.18
C CYS A 207 5.09 -16.21 -1.49
N ARG A 208 4.30 -17.30 -1.50
CA ARG A 208 4.08 -18.13 -2.69
C ARG A 208 3.56 -17.30 -3.86
N ASP A 209 2.50 -16.52 -3.64
CA ASP A 209 1.81 -15.79 -4.70
C ASP A 209 2.69 -14.69 -5.30
N ILE A 210 3.42 -13.94 -4.48
CA ILE A 210 4.39 -12.95 -4.94
C ILE A 210 5.50 -13.64 -5.74
N GLY A 211 6.04 -14.75 -5.24
CA GLY A 211 7.09 -15.51 -5.91
C GLY A 211 6.68 -16.04 -7.28
N GLU A 212 5.47 -16.60 -7.40
CA GLU A 212 4.87 -17.03 -8.66
C GLU A 212 4.55 -15.86 -9.59
N GLY A 213 4.08 -14.74 -9.04
CA GLY A 213 3.83 -13.49 -9.77
C GLY A 213 5.10 -12.97 -10.44
N ILE A 214 6.20 -12.85 -9.70
CA ILE A 214 7.51 -12.43 -10.23
C ILE A 214 7.95 -13.33 -11.37
N ARG A 215 7.92 -14.66 -11.18
CA ARG A 215 8.24 -15.64 -12.24
C ARG A 215 7.38 -15.46 -13.48
N SER A 216 6.07 -15.21 -13.29
CA SER A 216 5.15 -14.97 -14.40
C SER A 216 5.46 -13.67 -15.13
N PHE A 217 5.88 -12.64 -14.40
CA PHE A 217 6.27 -11.35 -14.95
C PHE A 217 7.61 -11.41 -15.70
N GLY A 218 8.52 -12.31 -15.34
CA GLY A 218 9.74 -12.61 -16.10
C GLY A 218 9.47 -13.03 -17.56
N ARG A 219 8.31 -13.64 -17.82
CA ARG A 219 7.86 -13.98 -19.19
C ARG A 219 7.32 -12.78 -19.97
N LYS A 220 7.00 -11.67 -19.30
CA LYS A 220 6.45 -10.44 -19.91
C LYS A 220 7.54 -9.38 -20.07
N ILE A 221 8.37 -9.21 -19.05
CA ILE A 221 9.54 -8.33 -19.05
C ILE A 221 10.75 -9.21 -18.78
N ARG A 222 11.59 -9.40 -19.80
CA ARG A 222 12.78 -10.24 -19.69
C ARG A 222 13.68 -9.76 -18.55
N GLY A 223 13.99 -10.66 -17.62
CA GLY A 223 14.82 -10.39 -16.45
C GLY A 223 14.06 -9.85 -15.24
N PHE A 224 12.73 -9.72 -15.29
CA PHE A 224 11.95 -9.30 -14.13
C PHE A 224 12.05 -10.30 -12.96
N ASP A 225 12.29 -11.57 -13.28
CA ASP A 225 12.53 -12.67 -12.35
C ASP A 225 14.04 -12.95 -12.11
N ARG A 226 14.91 -11.97 -12.39
CA ARG A 226 16.34 -12.06 -12.06
C ARG A 226 16.54 -12.36 -10.57
N ALA A 227 17.47 -13.27 -10.26
CA ALA A 227 17.70 -13.74 -8.90
C ALA A 227 18.12 -12.60 -7.94
N ASP A 228 18.79 -11.58 -8.46
CA ASP A 228 19.23 -10.40 -7.72
C ASP A 228 18.24 -9.22 -7.78
N ALA A 229 16.99 -9.42 -8.19
CA ALA A 229 15.95 -8.41 -8.01
C ALA A 229 15.73 -8.16 -6.51
N ILE A 230 15.65 -6.90 -6.09
CA ILE A 230 15.65 -6.56 -4.66
C ILE A 230 14.21 -6.42 -4.19
N LEU A 231 13.80 -7.24 -3.24
CA LEU A 231 12.54 -7.13 -2.52
C LEU A 231 12.76 -6.33 -1.23
N SER A 232 11.85 -5.40 -0.91
CA SER A 232 11.97 -4.48 0.23
C SER A 232 10.68 -4.35 1.02
N GLY A 233 10.81 -4.48 2.35
CA GLY A 233 9.82 -4.09 3.34
C GLY A 233 8.44 -4.73 3.17
N VAL A 234 7.45 -4.08 3.79
CA VAL A 234 6.03 -4.41 3.60
C VAL A 234 5.30 -3.20 3.06
N GLU A 235 4.72 -3.34 1.88
CA GLU A 235 3.74 -2.42 1.33
C GLU A 235 2.35 -2.79 1.88
N SER A 236 2.07 -2.42 3.13
CA SER A 236 0.85 -2.82 3.85
C SER A 236 -0.37 -1.94 3.56
N ARG A 237 -0.16 -0.74 2.99
CA ARG A 237 -1.15 0.35 2.98
C ARG A 237 -1.54 0.80 1.56
N SER A 238 -1.92 -0.14 0.70
CA SER A 238 -2.32 0.16 -0.70
C SER A 238 -3.69 0.86 -0.83
N SER A 239 -4.59 0.63 0.13
CA SER A 239 -5.88 1.28 0.26
C SER A 239 -6.43 1.07 1.67
N SER A 240 -7.55 1.73 2.02
CA SER A 240 -8.13 1.56 3.35
C SER A 240 -8.61 0.13 3.62
N PRO A 241 -8.24 -0.45 4.78
CA PRO A 241 -8.78 -1.73 5.26
C PRO A 241 -10.18 -1.57 5.89
N VAL A 242 -10.70 -0.34 5.95
CA VAL A 242 -11.99 -0.01 6.56
C VAL A 242 -12.86 0.76 5.57
N ARG A 243 -14.15 0.46 5.58
CA ARG A 243 -15.20 1.26 4.95
C ARG A 243 -16.00 1.96 6.05
N ILE A 244 -16.03 3.29 6.03
CA ILE A 244 -17.00 4.03 6.86
C ILE A 244 -18.25 4.21 6.00
N VAL A 245 -19.33 3.51 6.34
CA VAL A 245 -20.50 3.41 5.47
C VAL A 245 -21.19 4.78 5.36
N ARG A 246 -21.52 5.16 4.12
CA ARG A 246 -22.32 6.33 3.77
C ARG A 246 -23.29 6.00 2.64
N ASP A 247 -24.37 6.77 2.54
CA ASP A 247 -25.41 6.64 1.52
C ASP A 247 -24.99 7.26 0.16
N GLU A 248 -25.93 7.28 -0.78
CA GLU A 248 -25.72 7.89 -2.11
C GLU A 248 -25.48 9.41 -2.07
N ASN A 249 -25.99 10.08 -1.02
CA ASN A 249 -25.79 11.49 -0.72
C ASN A 249 -24.51 11.75 0.11
N CYS A 250 -23.68 10.72 0.27
CA CYS A 250 -22.40 10.79 0.96
C CYS A 250 -22.50 11.01 2.49
N VAL A 251 -23.67 10.82 3.10
CA VAL A 251 -23.90 10.97 4.55
C VAL A 251 -23.79 9.61 5.24
N SER A 252 -23.16 9.53 6.42
CA SER A 252 -23.10 8.29 7.21
C SER A 252 -24.39 7.99 7.97
N SER A 253 -24.37 7.00 8.86
CA SER A 253 -25.42 6.77 9.85
C SER A 253 -25.64 7.92 10.83
N ILE A 254 -24.73 8.90 10.86
CA ILE A 254 -24.82 10.12 11.67
C ILE A 254 -25.05 11.29 10.73
N ASP A 255 -26.18 11.97 10.90
CA ASP A 255 -26.54 13.10 10.04
C ASP A 255 -25.49 14.23 10.16
N GLY A 256 -25.18 14.86 9.03
CA GLY A 256 -24.13 15.88 8.96
C GLY A 256 -22.69 15.34 8.91
N PHE A 257 -22.47 14.02 9.02
CA PHE A 257 -21.13 13.42 8.92
C PHE A 257 -20.92 12.79 7.53
N TYR A 258 -19.89 13.26 6.80
CA TYR A 258 -19.62 12.87 5.41
C TYR A 258 -18.24 12.18 5.31
N PRO A 259 -18.17 10.84 5.45
CA PRO A 259 -16.93 10.09 5.26
C PRO A 259 -16.42 10.28 3.84
N CYS A 260 -15.14 10.60 3.65
CA CYS A 260 -14.61 11.03 2.37
C CYS A 260 -13.20 10.47 2.09
N GLY A 261 -12.94 10.26 0.80
CA GLY A 261 -11.64 9.89 0.28
C GLY A 261 -11.19 8.48 0.64
N GLU A 262 -9.88 8.26 0.57
CA GLU A 262 -9.30 6.93 0.71
C GLU A 262 -9.50 6.35 2.11
N GLY A 263 -9.38 7.18 3.16
CA GLY A 263 -9.57 6.76 4.55
C GLY A 263 -10.97 6.19 4.82
N ALA A 264 -12.00 6.80 4.23
CA ALA A 264 -13.37 6.27 4.31
C ALA A 264 -13.62 5.05 3.40
N GLY A 265 -12.67 4.73 2.52
CA GLY A 265 -12.72 3.62 1.57
C GLY A 265 -13.23 3.98 0.18
N TYR A 266 -13.57 5.24 -0.11
CA TYR A 266 -14.23 5.66 -1.36
C TYR A 266 -13.28 6.12 -2.48
N ALA A 267 -11.98 6.08 -2.25
CA ALA A 267 -10.95 6.41 -3.24
C ALA A 267 -9.72 5.49 -3.07
N GLY A 268 -8.81 5.51 -4.04
CA GLY A 268 -7.57 4.71 -4.05
C GLY A 268 -6.39 5.40 -4.72
N GLY A 269 -6.37 6.73 -4.69
CA GLY A 269 -5.34 7.56 -5.31
C GLY A 269 -5.76 9.03 -5.39
N ILE A 270 -4.79 9.90 -5.65
CA ILE A 270 -4.91 11.37 -5.58
C ILE A 270 -6.15 11.89 -6.33
N VAL A 271 -6.29 11.53 -7.61
CA VAL A 271 -7.40 12.01 -8.46
C VAL A 271 -8.74 11.51 -7.94
N SER A 272 -8.87 10.22 -7.62
CA SER A 272 -10.11 9.67 -7.10
C SER A 272 -10.50 10.25 -5.74
N ALA A 273 -9.53 10.58 -4.88
CA ALA A 273 -9.79 11.20 -3.59
C ALA A 273 -10.26 12.64 -3.74
N ALA A 274 -9.68 13.41 -4.67
CA ALA A 274 -10.13 14.75 -5.01
C ALA A 274 -11.56 14.74 -5.58
N MET A 275 -11.86 13.81 -6.49
CA MET A 275 -13.21 13.64 -7.04
C MET A 275 -14.23 13.28 -5.95
N ASP A 276 -13.86 12.42 -5.00
CA ASP A 276 -14.74 12.10 -3.87
C ASP A 276 -14.99 13.31 -2.96
N GLY A 277 -13.97 14.14 -2.74
CA GLY A 277 -14.10 15.42 -2.02
C GLY A 277 -15.06 16.39 -2.71
N LEU A 278 -14.98 16.51 -4.04
CA LEU A 278 -15.93 17.31 -4.82
C LEU A 278 -17.35 16.78 -4.66
N ARG A 279 -17.55 15.46 -4.75
CA ARG A 279 -18.86 14.84 -4.60
C ARG A 279 -19.46 15.09 -3.21
N CYS A 280 -18.67 14.99 -2.14
CA CYS A 280 -19.13 15.33 -0.78
C CYS A 280 -19.53 16.80 -0.68
N ALA A 281 -18.72 17.72 -1.24
CA ALA A 281 -19.02 19.14 -1.24
C ALA A 281 -20.31 19.46 -2.02
N GLU A 282 -20.51 18.85 -3.19
CA GLU A 282 -21.72 18.99 -3.99
C GLU A 282 -22.97 18.47 -3.27
N ALA A 283 -22.87 17.34 -2.57
CA ALA A 283 -23.97 16.79 -1.79
C ALA A 283 -24.40 17.73 -0.65
N ILE A 284 -23.42 18.32 0.05
CA ILE A 284 -23.66 19.34 1.07
C ILE A 284 -24.32 20.57 0.44
N ILE A 285 -23.77 21.11 -0.65
CA ILE A 285 -24.33 22.28 -1.33
C ILE A 285 -25.79 22.00 -1.74
N LYS A 286 -26.08 20.85 -2.33
CA LYS A 286 -27.44 20.47 -2.75
C LYS A 286 -28.41 20.42 -1.56
N ARG A 287 -27.96 19.93 -0.41
CA ARG A 287 -28.80 19.81 0.80
C ARG A 287 -29.11 21.15 1.46
N TYR A 288 -28.14 22.07 1.48
CA TYR A 288 -28.26 23.35 2.18
C TYR A 288 -28.45 24.56 1.26
N ARG A 289 -28.53 24.36 -0.05
CA ARG A 289 -28.88 25.41 -1.00
C ARG A 289 -30.25 25.98 -0.59
N LYS A 290 -30.32 27.29 -0.41
CA LYS A 290 -31.60 27.98 -0.21
C LYS A 290 -32.47 27.73 -1.44
N LEU A 291 -33.72 27.31 -1.21
CA LEU A 291 -34.72 27.29 -2.27
C LEU A 291 -34.93 28.75 -2.69
N ASP A 292 -34.72 29.02 -3.99
CA ASP A 292 -35.05 30.29 -4.64
C ASP A 292 -36.57 30.46 -4.71
#